data_AF-A0A820L8V5-F1
#
_entry.id   AF-A0A820L8V5-F1
#
_cell.length_a   1.000
_cell.length_b   1.000
_cell.length_c   1.000
_cell.angle_alpha   90.00
_cell.angle_beta   90.00
_cell.angle_gamma   90.00
#
_symmetry.space_group_name_H-M   'P 1'
#
loop_
_entity.id
_entity.type
_entity.pdbx_description
1 polymer ?
#
loop_
_entity_poly.entity_id
_entity_poly.type
_entity_poly.pdbx_seq_one_letter_code
_entity_poly.pdbx_strand_id
1 'polypeptide(L)'
;MNISGNSTSNVGEQGIGTVILFLSFGVLAACICKLILSQLLKNKVPAPFTVIVLILGLIIGIITAHINQMNNDFLLGEQELNGINPHLIFFIFLPLLIFDSAFNSRFHVIQPQIISAILLAGPGVFICTIIVALCAVYIFPYHWSWIDALMFGSILSATDPVAVVTLLHESGASKSLAALIDLESLLNDGSAFVIFSIFKDIVIKKATTTTSIIVEIVKFTMGGPAFGLACGILAVFILNLLNNELEIEIISTFGLAYLIFYLADVELGVSAVLAMVVMGLYMAKHKYCISSHVQLPIASTWRIIIYFINILIFMITGIILAHSLVGTQKHVDAIDFGYSIVLYLALHIARLLAAVILHPFIKWSGVNLSWKEYIVLVWSGLRGSMAVILALMVDSEKVIDEMTRHRVLFHICMIALLTLTINGTSSKFVVRFLGLNHGTPESETVLLQALQHMRKQTSEQLYEMKRDKQFTDVDWIILNEYLPEKLVQEMDAKRRTSVHRRLSITPEHDVIGVPADSRSKIVTSAVELSEVPTIIENDAVSHASISSQHCTLHHDFVLRMFGFRATDSHKSQNMRNELITRFLTALSVDYEKQWYI
;
A
#
# COMPACT_ATOMS: atom_id res chain seq x y z
N MET A 1 1.34 45.56 45.91
CA MET A 1 0.07 44.89 46.22
C MET A 1 -0.70 44.73 44.92
N ASN A 2 -0.99 43.47 44.59
CA ASN A 2 -1.86 42.94 43.53
C ASN A 2 -1.49 43.10 42.04
N ILE A 3 -0.79 42.05 41.61
CA ILE A 3 -0.71 41.47 40.26
C ILE A 3 -2.12 41.12 39.78
N SER A 4 -2.52 41.63 38.62
CA SER A 4 -3.74 41.23 37.89
C SER A 4 -3.42 40.93 36.42
N GLY A 5 -2.46 40.04 36.21
CA GLY A 5 -2.20 39.41 34.91
C GLY A 5 -2.19 37.89 35.09
N ASN A 6 -3.30 37.23 34.74
CA ASN A 6 -3.41 35.81 34.35
C ASN A 6 -4.85 35.31 34.44
N SER A 7 -5.70 35.63 33.46
CA SER A 7 -6.98 34.92 33.31
C SER A 7 -7.42 34.67 31.86
N THR A 8 -6.72 35.22 30.86
CA THR A 8 -7.00 34.92 29.44
C THR A 8 -6.04 33.91 28.82
N SER A 9 -4.91 33.60 29.45
CA SER A 9 -3.95 32.57 28.99
C SER A 9 -4.28 31.16 29.49
N ASN A 10 -4.93 31.01 30.65
CA ASN A 10 -5.19 29.69 31.26
C ASN A 10 -6.31 28.89 30.58
N VAL A 11 -7.25 29.54 29.90
CA VAL A 11 -8.40 28.85 29.26
C VAL A 11 -7.96 28.10 28.00
N GLY A 12 -7.02 28.66 27.22
CA GLY A 12 -6.48 28.01 26.02
C GLY A 12 -5.54 26.83 26.32
N GLU A 13 -4.69 26.93 27.34
CA GLU A 13 -3.81 25.82 27.74
C GLU A 13 -4.58 24.64 28.36
N GLN A 14 -5.63 24.92 29.14
CA GLN A 14 -6.50 23.87 29.68
C GLN A 14 -7.32 23.17 28.59
N GLY A 15 -7.82 23.91 27.59
CA GLY A 15 -8.58 23.33 26.46
C GLY A 15 -7.74 22.40 25.58
N ILE A 16 -6.48 22.74 25.29
CA ILE A 16 -5.59 21.86 24.52
C ILE A 16 -5.26 20.58 25.31
N GLY A 17 -5.05 20.71 26.63
CA GLY A 17 -4.79 19.56 27.50
C GLY A 17 -5.96 18.57 27.55
N THR A 18 -7.20 19.06 27.61
CA THR A 18 -8.40 18.20 27.62
C THR A 18 -8.63 17.50 26.28
N VAL A 19 -8.37 18.18 25.15
CA VAL A 19 -8.40 17.57 23.81
C VAL A 19 -7.40 16.41 23.70
N ILE A 20 -6.15 16.62 24.15
CA ILE A 20 -5.13 15.58 24.10
C ILE A 20 -5.53 14.39 24.98
N LEU A 21 -6.04 14.64 26.19
CA LEU A 21 -6.53 13.60 27.09
C LEU A 21 -7.66 12.80 26.44
N PHE A 22 -8.62 13.49 25.83
CA PHE A 22 -9.77 12.91 25.17
C PHE A 22 -9.37 12.03 23.97
N LEU A 23 -8.52 12.54 23.08
CA LEU A 23 -8.00 11.78 21.93
C LEU A 23 -7.18 10.57 22.39
N SER A 24 -6.34 10.72 23.42
CA SER A 24 -5.54 9.62 23.97
C SER A 24 -6.41 8.52 24.56
N PHE A 25 -7.43 8.89 25.34
CA PHE A 25 -8.42 7.93 25.86
C PHE A 25 -9.16 7.22 24.73
N GLY A 26 -9.57 7.97 23.70
CA GLY A 26 -10.25 7.41 22.54
C GLY A 26 -9.39 6.41 21.76
N VAL A 27 -8.10 6.69 21.55
CA VAL A 27 -7.17 5.73 20.93
C VAL A 27 -6.99 4.47 21.79
N LEU A 28 -6.84 4.62 23.11
CA LEU A 28 -6.76 3.48 24.02
C LEU A 28 -8.06 2.64 23.99
N ALA A 29 -9.22 3.30 23.99
CA ALA A 29 -10.52 2.64 23.87
C ALA A 29 -10.63 1.88 22.54
N ALA A 30 -10.16 2.45 21.43
CA ALA A 30 -10.11 1.77 20.14
C ALA A 30 -9.22 0.52 20.17
N CYS A 31 -8.04 0.60 20.80
CA CYS A 31 -7.14 -0.53 20.99
C CYS A 31 -7.74 -1.64 21.86
N ILE A 32 -8.37 -1.27 22.98
CA ILE A 32 -9.07 -2.22 23.87
C ILE A 32 -10.24 -2.87 23.12
N CYS A 33 -11.02 -2.08 22.38
CA CYS A 33 -12.12 -2.57 21.55
C CYS A 33 -11.62 -3.60 20.53
N LYS A 34 -10.50 -3.33 19.85
CA LYS A 34 -9.85 -4.29 18.94
C LYS A 34 -9.47 -5.59 19.65
N LEU A 35 -8.85 -5.49 20.83
CA LEU A 35 -8.43 -6.65 21.61
C LEU A 35 -9.64 -7.51 21.98
N ILE A 36 -10.67 -6.90 22.56
CA ILE A 36 -11.91 -7.57 22.96
C ILE A 36 -12.57 -8.24 21.74
N LEU A 37 -12.67 -7.53 20.62
CA LEU A 37 -13.26 -8.07 19.40
C LEU A 37 -12.46 -9.27 18.88
N SER A 38 -11.12 -9.18 18.87
CA SER A 38 -10.26 -10.28 18.42
C SER A 38 -10.43 -11.53 19.29
N GLN A 39 -10.58 -11.35 20.60
CA GLN A 39 -10.75 -12.45 21.56
C GLN A 39 -12.15 -13.05 21.50
N LEU A 40 -13.20 -12.21 21.48
CA LEU A 40 -14.59 -12.66 21.50
C LEU A 40 -15.03 -13.25 20.15
N LEU A 41 -14.66 -12.60 19.06
CA LEU A 41 -15.14 -12.97 17.73
C LEU A 41 -14.15 -13.83 16.94
N LYS A 42 -12.98 -14.17 17.52
CA LYS A 42 -11.93 -15.00 16.88
C LYS A 42 -11.66 -14.58 15.43
N ASN A 43 -11.62 -13.27 15.16
CA ASN A 43 -11.48 -12.68 13.82
C ASN A 43 -12.53 -13.10 12.78
N LYS A 44 -13.74 -13.51 13.21
CA LYS A 44 -14.84 -13.87 12.29
C LYS A 44 -15.54 -12.67 11.66
N VAL A 45 -15.43 -11.49 12.26
CA VAL A 45 -16.02 -10.26 11.69
C VAL A 45 -15.11 -9.75 10.58
N PRO A 46 -15.57 -9.68 9.32
CA PRO A 46 -14.77 -9.21 8.19
C PRO A 46 -14.68 -7.68 8.12
N ALA A 47 -14.94 -6.97 9.22
CA ALA A 47 -14.97 -5.51 9.22
C ALA A 47 -13.56 -4.92 9.34
N PRO A 48 -13.19 -3.96 8.49
CA PRO A 48 -11.97 -3.17 8.66
C PRO A 48 -11.96 -2.49 10.04
N PHE A 49 -10.80 -2.46 10.68
CA PHE A 49 -10.67 -1.87 12.01
C PHE A 49 -11.09 -0.39 12.05
N THR A 50 -10.85 0.36 10.97
CA THR A 50 -11.27 1.76 10.80
C THR A 50 -12.78 1.96 10.95
N VAL A 51 -13.60 1.00 10.50
CA VAL A 51 -15.07 1.02 10.69
C VAL A 51 -15.43 0.96 12.17
N ILE A 52 -14.75 0.11 12.92
CA ILE A 52 -15.01 -0.09 14.35
C ILE A 52 -14.65 1.19 15.11
N VAL A 53 -13.54 1.81 14.76
CA VAL A 53 -13.12 3.09 15.37
C VAL A 53 -14.08 4.22 15.03
N LEU A 54 -14.55 4.30 13.79
CA LEU A 54 -15.57 5.27 13.38
C LEU A 54 -16.87 5.12 14.18
N ILE A 55 -17.37 3.88 14.31
CA ILE A 55 -18.58 3.59 15.11
C ILE A 55 -18.34 3.89 16.60
N LEU A 56 -17.15 3.57 17.13
CA LEU A 56 -16.78 3.90 18.50
C LEU A 56 -16.79 5.43 18.71
N GLY A 57 -16.20 6.19 17.79
CA GLY A 57 -16.24 7.65 17.81
C GLY A 57 -17.67 8.19 17.76
N LEU A 58 -18.53 7.61 16.92
CA LEU A 58 -19.96 7.95 16.86
C LEU A 58 -20.67 7.70 18.19
N ILE A 59 -20.46 6.54 18.81
CA ILE A 59 -21.05 6.21 20.12
C ILE A 59 -20.56 7.19 21.18
N ILE A 60 -19.25 7.45 21.24
CA ILE A 60 -18.65 8.40 22.18
C ILE A 60 -19.29 9.78 21.97
N GLY A 61 -19.37 10.29 20.74
CA GLY A 61 -19.96 11.59 20.45
C GLY A 61 -21.45 11.66 20.81
N ILE A 62 -22.24 10.61 20.57
CA ILE A 62 -23.67 10.58 20.95
C ILE A 62 -23.83 10.62 22.47
N ILE A 63 -22.99 9.85 23.19
CA ILE A 63 -22.97 9.82 24.65
C ILE A 63 -22.60 11.21 25.18
N THR A 64 -21.53 11.82 24.67
CA THR A 64 -21.09 13.16 25.08
C THR A 64 -22.17 14.20 24.79
N ALA A 65 -22.79 14.18 23.61
CA ALA A 65 -23.88 15.08 23.24
C ALA A 65 -25.09 14.98 24.19
N HIS A 66 -25.44 13.78 24.69
CA HIS A 66 -26.50 13.59 25.67
C HIS A 66 -26.08 13.99 27.09
N ILE A 67 -24.81 13.77 27.46
CA ILE A 67 -24.29 14.05 28.81
C ILE A 67 -23.88 15.52 28.98
N ASN A 68 -23.73 16.31 27.90
CA ASN A 68 -23.41 17.75 27.92
C ASN A 68 -24.37 18.65 28.76
N GLN A 69 -25.39 18.08 29.42
CA GLN A 69 -26.13 18.72 30.53
C GLN A 69 -25.40 18.67 31.89
N MET A 70 -24.29 17.93 32.03
CA MET A 70 -23.48 17.82 33.25
C MET A 70 -22.07 18.38 32.99
N ASN A 71 -21.69 19.49 33.65
CA ASN A 71 -20.36 20.13 33.58
C ASN A 71 -19.24 19.15 34.00
N ASN A 72 -18.68 18.41 33.05
CA ASN A 72 -17.52 17.52 33.26
C ASN A 72 -16.38 17.95 32.34
N ASP A 73 -15.17 18.13 32.88
CA ASP A 73 -13.98 18.60 32.16
C ASP A 73 -13.57 17.69 30.99
N PHE A 74 -13.91 16.40 31.04
CA PHE A 74 -13.68 15.45 29.95
C PHE A 74 -14.54 15.76 28.70
N LEU A 75 -15.78 16.24 28.90
CA LEU A 75 -16.71 16.57 27.82
C LEU A 75 -16.37 17.92 27.18
N LEU A 76 -15.66 18.80 27.90
CA LEU A 76 -15.08 20.02 27.32
C LEU A 76 -14.07 19.70 26.21
N GLY A 77 -13.36 18.57 26.29
CA GLY A 77 -12.44 18.13 25.25
C GLY A 77 -13.11 17.88 23.89
N GLU A 78 -14.38 17.48 23.84
CA GLU A 78 -15.15 17.36 22.60
C GLU A 78 -15.48 18.75 22.02
N GLN A 79 -15.90 19.69 22.86
CA GLN A 79 -16.26 21.04 22.43
C GLN A 79 -15.04 21.80 21.88
N GLU A 80 -13.88 21.63 22.53
CA GLU A 80 -12.61 22.18 22.07
C GLU A 80 -12.09 21.47 20.81
N LEU A 81 -12.35 20.17 20.65
CA LEU A 81 -12.03 19.43 19.41
C LEU A 81 -12.77 20.00 18.19
N ASN A 82 -14.03 20.40 18.35
CA ASN A 82 -14.79 21.09 17.30
C ASN A 82 -14.25 22.51 17.01
N GLY A 83 -13.53 23.11 17.96
CA GLY A 83 -12.86 24.39 17.79
C GLY A 83 -11.50 24.32 17.08
N ILE A 84 -10.95 23.10 16.87
CA ILE A 84 -9.66 22.94 16.19
C ILE A 84 -9.81 23.35 14.72
N ASN A 85 -8.89 24.20 14.28
CA ASN A 85 -8.82 24.61 12.88
C ASN A 85 -8.61 23.37 11.97
N PRO A 86 -9.55 23.05 11.06
CA PRO A 86 -9.41 21.94 10.11
C PRO A 86 -8.19 22.03 9.20
N HIS A 87 -7.66 23.23 8.95
CA HIS A 87 -6.39 23.39 8.25
C HIS A 87 -5.23 22.72 9.00
N LEU A 88 -5.25 22.72 10.33
CA LEU A 88 -4.22 22.04 11.12
C LEU A 88 -4.32 20.52 10.97
N ILE A 89 -5.54 19.98 10.97
CA ILE A 89 -5.81 18.56 10.67
C ILE A 89 -5.28 18.19 9.27
N PHE A 90 -5.53 19.05 8.27
CA PHE A 90 -5.03 18.90 6.91
C PHE A 90 -3.49 18.87 6.87
N PHE A 91 -2.81 19.86 7.46
CA PHE A 91 -1.35 19.94 7.43
C PHE A 91 -0.64 18.86 8.26
N ILE A 92 -1.27 18.34 9.33
CA ILE A 92 -0.66 17.31 10.17
C ILE A 92 -0.82 15.92 9.56
N PHE A 93 -2.03 15.54 9.15
CA PHE A 93 -2.32 14.17 8.80
C PHE A 93 -2.10 13.85 7.33
N LEU A 94 -2.45 14.78 6.44
CA LEU A 94 -2.49 14.49 5.02
C LEU A 94 -1.11 14.20 4.41
N PRO A 95 -0.01 14.92 4.75
CA PRO A 95 1.31 14.60 4.26
C PRO A 95 1.72 13.17 4.57
N LEU A 96 1.36 12.68 5.76
CA LEU A 96 1.73 11.35 6.21
C LEU A 96 0.96 10.27 5.43
N LEU A 97 -0.36 10.43 5.30
CA LEU A 97 -1.23 9.49 4.59
C LEU A 97 -0.81 9.30 3.12
N ILE A 98 -0.55 10.40 2.42
CA ILE A 98 -0.19 10.38 1.00
C ILE A 98 1.22 9.84 0.83
N PHE A 99 2.17 10.28 1.65
CA PHE A 99 3.55 9.85 1.54
C PHE A 99 3.68 8.35 1.73
N ASP A 100 3.04 7.78 2.76
CA ASP A 100 3.07 6.34 3.00
C ASP A 100 2.57 5.55 1.79
N SER A 101 1.40 5.90 1.28
CA SER A 101 0.76 5.25 0.13
C SER A 101 1.67 5.32 -1.11
N ALA A 102 2.25 6.49 -1.38
CA ALA A 102 3.12 6.72 -2.53
C ALA A 102 4.51 6.05 -2.38
N PHE A 103 5.10 6.10 -1.19
CA PHE A 103 6.44 5.58 -0.91
C PHE A 103 6.43 4.06 -0.79
N ASN A 104 5.44 3.46 -0.14
CA ASN A 104 5.36 2.00 0.07
C ASN A 104 4.83 1.23 -1.15
N SER A 105 4.31 1.93 -2.15
CA SER A 105 3.96 1.43 -3.48
C SER A 105 5.07 0.57 -4.13
N ARG A 106 4.66 -0.55 -4.76
CA ARG A 106 5.58 -1.42 -5.53
C ARG A 106 5.75 -0.89 -6.96
N PHE A 107 6.70 0.03 -7.15
CA PHE A 107 6.87 0.74 -8.42
C PHE A 107 6.95 -0.16 -9.67
N HIS A 108 7.64 -1.30 -9.59
CA HIS A 108 7.75 -2.24 -10.71
C HIS A 108 6.39 -2.82 -11.18
N VAL A 109 5.46 -3.04 -10.25
CA VAL A 109 4.11 -3.56 -10.54
C VAL A 109 3.17 -2.43 -11.00
N ILE A 110 3.40 -1.21 -10.50
CA ILE A 110 2.62 -0.02 -10.79
C ILE A 110 2.97 0.59 -12.15
N GLN A 111 4.24 0.51 -12.58
CA GLN A 111 4.73 1.14 -13.80
C GLN A 111 3.86 0.85 -15.05
N PRO A 112 3.44 -0.40 -15.33
CA PRO A 112 2.55 -0.69 -16.46
C PRO A 112 1.13 -0.11 -16.31
N GLN A 113 0.71 0.21 -15.10
CA GLN A 113 -0.64 0.66 -14.75
C GLN A 113 -0.79 2.18 -14.68
N ILE A 114 0.32 2.94 -14.73
CA ILE A 114 0.32 4.41 -14.55
C ILE A 114 -0.65 5.12 -15.49
N ILE A 115 -0.64 4.77 -16.78
CA ILE A 115 -1.50 5.44 -17.77
C ILE A 115 -2.99 5.15 -17.48
N SER A 116 -3.32 3.89 -17.18
CA SER A 116 -4.68 3.50 -16.79
C SER A 116 -5.15 4.22 -15.52
N ALA A 117 -4.28 4.32 -14.51
CA ALA A 117 -4.60 5.02 -13.28
C ALA A 117 -4.78 6.53 -13.49
N ILE A 118 -3.95 7.18 -14.32
CA ILE A 118 -4.12 8.61 -14.67
C ILE A 118 -5.45 8.84 -15.41
N LEU A 119 -5.85 7.95 -16.31
CA LEU A 119 -7.13 8.05 -17.01
C LEU A 119 -8.32 7.95 -16.04
N LEU A 120 -8.25 7.06 -15.06
CA LEU A 120 -9.28 6.90 -14.04
C LEU A 120 -9.27 8.06 -13.02
N ALA A 121 -8.09 8.45 -12.54
CA ALA A 121 -7.91 9.46 -11.51
C ALA A 121 -8.06 10.90 -12.00
N GLY A 122 -7.81 11.19 -13.27
CA GLY A 122 -8.03 12.51 -13.86
C GLY A 122 -9.44 12.62 -14.46
N PRO A 123 -9.63 12.21 -15.73
CA PRO A 123 -10.94 12.23 -16.39
C PRO A 123 -12.05 11.50 -15.62
N GLY A 124 -11.76 10.33 -15.03
CA GLY A 124 -12.78 9.55 -14.32
C GLY A 124 -13.31 10.26 -13.08
N VAL A 125 -12.43 10.93 -12.32
CA VAL A 125 -12.78 11.75 -11.16
C VAL A 125 -13.58 12.98 -11.57
N PHE A 126 -13.22 13.62 -12.68
CA PHE A 126 -14.00 14.74 -13.22
C PHE A 126 -15.41 14.29 -13.64
N ILE A 127 -15.54 13.14 -14.31
CA ILE A 127 -16.84 12.55 -14.68
C ILE A 127 -17.66 12.24 -13.42
N CYS A 128 -17.03 11.61 -12.40
CA CYS A 128 -17.70 11.31 -11.14
C CYS A 128 -18.19 12.59 -10.45
N THR A 129 -17.36 13.62 -10.41
CA THR A 129 -17.69 14.93 -9.83
C THR A 129 -18.93 15.55 -10.50
N ILE A 130 -18.99 15.53 -11.83
CA ILE A 130 -20.14 16.06 -12.57
C ILE A 130 -21.41 15.25 -12.27
N ILE A 131 -21.34 13.92 -12.29
CA ILE A 131 -22.52 13.08 -12.05
C ILE A 131 -23.04 13.27 -10.61
N VAL A 132 -22.15 13.37 -9.64
CA VAL A 132 -22.52 13.65 -8.25
C VAL A 132 -23.10 15.05 -8.09
N ALA A 133 -22.53 16.05 -8.77
CA ALA A 133 -23.07 17.40 -8.78
C ALA A 133 -24.48 17.46 -9.40
N LEU A 134 -24.71 16.74 -10.50
CA LEU A 134 -26.03 16.59 -11.12
C LEU A 134 -27.03 15.97 -10.13
N CYS A 135 -26.63 14.91 -9.42
CA CYS A 135 -27.44 14.31 -8.37
C CYS A 135 -27.79 15.35 -7.30
N ALA A 136 -26.81 16.10 -6.79
CA ALA A 136 -27.04 17.08 -5.74
C ALA A 136 -27.95 18.24 -6.18
N VAL A 137 -27.79 18.77 -7.40
CA VAL A 137 -28.60 19.90 -7.90
C VAL A 137 -30.05 19.50 -8.18
N TYR A 138 -30.27 18.32 -8.77
CA TYR A 138 -31.61 17.94 -9.23
C TYR A 138 -32.40 17.07 -8.25
N ILE A 139 -31.74 16.32 -7.38
CA ILE A 139 -32.41 15.41 -6.44
C ILE A 139 -32.56 16.06 -5.06
N PHE A 140 -31.60 16.86 -4.62
CA PHE A 140 -31.67 17.44 -3.27
C PHE A 140 -32.50 18.72 -3.26
N PRO A 141 -33.36 18.92 -2.24
CA PRO A 141 -34.21 20.10 -2.10
C PRO A 141 -33.44 21.28 -1.47
N TYR A 142 -32.13 21.34 -1.65
CA TYR A 142 -31.26 22.30 -0.97
C TYR A 142 -30.99 23.55 -1.78
N HIS A 143 -31.35 23.56 -3.08
CA HIS A 143 -31.09 24.66 -4.01
C HIS A 143 -29.62 25.10 -4.05
N TRP A 144 -28.70 24.14 -3.95
CA TRP A 144 -27.26 24.39 -4.05
C TRP A 144 -26.91 25.01 -5.40
N SER A 145 -25.93 25.93 -5.39
CA SER A 145 -25.36 26.40 -6.63
C SER A 145 -24.62 25.27 -7.33
N TRP A 146 -24.44 25.38 -8.66
CA TRP A 146 -23.64 24.43 -9.41
C TRP A 146 -22.21 24.31 -8.86
N ILE A 147 -21.65 25.40 -8.36
CA ILE A 147 -20.28 25.43 -7.86
C ILE A 147 -20.20 24.69 -6.52
N ASP A 148 -21.17 24.88 -5.63
CA ASP A 148 -21.25 24.13 -4.35
C ASP A 148 -21.42 22.63 -4.61
N ALA A 149 -22.28 22.27 -5.57
CA ALA A 149 -22.52 20.89 -5.95
C ALA A 149 -21.28 20.23 -6.61
N LEU A 150 -20.53 20.98 -7.42
CA LEU A 150 -19.27 20.53 -8.02
C LEU A 150 -18.16 20.38 -6.98
N MET A 151 -18.05 21.32 -6.03
CA MET A 151 -17.15 21.22 -4.88
C MET A 151 -17.50 19.99 -4.02
N PHE A 152 -18.78 19.75 -3.77
CA PHE A 152 -19.25 18.57 -3.06
C PHE A 152 -18.92 17.27 -3.81
N GLY A 153 -19.15 17.25 -5.13
CA GLY A 153 -18.83 16.11 -5.99
C GLY A 153 -17.34 15.82 -6.08
N SER A 154 -16.47 16.83 -6.01
CA SER A 154 -15.02 16.62 -6.02
C SER A 154 -14.54 15.97 -4.74
N ILE A 155 -15.08 16.36 -3.58
CA ILE A 155 -14.71 15.73 -2.30
C ILE A 155 -15.13 14.26 -2.30
N LEU A 156 -16.34 13.96 -2.77
CA LEU A 156 -16.86 12.60 -2.85
C LEU A 156 -16.23 11.75 -3.95
N SER A 157 -15.40 12.33 -4.81
CA SER A 157 -14.67 11.57 -5.81
C SER A 157 -13.45 10.88 -5.21
N ALA A 158 -12.80 11.46 -4.19
CA ALA A 158 -11.67 10.87 -3.47
C ALA A 158 -11.99 9.46 -2.95
N THR A 159 -11.05 8.52 -3.09
CA THR A 159 -11.21 7.11 -2.71
C THR A 159 -10.14 6.70 -1.71
N ASP A 160 -10.41 5.65 -0.95
CA ASP A 160 -9.42 4.96 -0.12
C ASP A 160 -9.56 3.45 -0.33
N PRO A 161 -8.58 2.75 -0.90
CA PRO A 161 -8.74 1.36 -1.25
C PRO A 161 -8.15 0.45 -0.16
N VAL A 162 -7.62 0.99 0.94
CA VAL A 162 -6.69 0.29 1.86
C VAL A 162 -7.26 -1.04 2.33
N ALA A 163 -8.54 -1.06 2.72
CA ALA A 163 -9.19 -2.28 3.17
C ALA A 163 -9.33 -3.33 2.06
N VAL A 164 -9.66 -2.91 0.83
CA VAL A 164 -9.89 -3.83 -0.30
C VAL A 164 -8.58 -4.33 -0.90
N VAL A 165 -7.58 -3.45 -1.04
CA VAL A 165 -6.25 -3.80 -1.55
C VAL A 165 -5.57 -4.81 -0.63
N THR A 166 -5.65 -4.62 0.69
CA THR A 166 -5.14 -5.60 1.66
C THR A 166 -5.81 -6.97 1.48
N LEU A 167 -7.13 -6.99 1.30
CA LEU A 167 -7.88 -8.23 1.04
C LEU A 167 -7.51 -8.89 -0.30
N LEU A 168 -7.27 -8.11 -1.35
CA LEU A 168 -6.82 -8.62 -2.65
C LEU A 168 -5.44 -9.27 -2.53
N HIS A 169 -4.52 -8.66 -1.77
CA HIS A 169 -3.21 -9.24 -1.49
C HIS A 169 -3.31 -10.54 -0.68
N GLU A 170 -4.17 -10.60 0.35
CA GLU A 170 -4.39 -11.80 1.15
C GLU A 170 -5.09 -12.93 0.39
N SER A 171 -5.96 -12.60 -0.57
CA SER A 171 -6.75 -13.58 -1.33
C SER A 171 -6.05 -14.14 -2.55
N GLY A 172 -4.80 -13.74 -2.81
CA GLY A 172 -4.04 -14.20 -3.99
C GLY A 172 -4.56 -13.65 -5.31
N ALA A 173 -5.32 -12.55 -5.29
CA ALA A 173 -5.84 -11.90 -6.48
C ALA A 173 -4.71 -11.30 -7.35
N SER A 174 -5.05 -10.89 -8.58
CA SER A 174 -4.09 -10.29 -9.52
C SER A 174 -3.34 -9.11 -8.87
N LYS A 175 -2.01 -9.25 -8.73
CA LYS A 175 -1.11 -8.18 -8.27
C LYS A 175 -1.28 -6.90 -9.11
N SER A 176 -1.61 -7.08 -10.39
CA SER A 176 -1.88 -5.99 -11.33
C SER A 176 -3.15 -5.21 -10.97
N LEU A 177 -4.25 -5.89 -10.61
CA LEU A 177 -5.49 -5.23 -10.21
C LEU A 177 -5.29 -4.48 -8.89
N ALA A 178 -4.64 -5.11 -7.91
CA ALA A 178 -4.35 -4.47 -6.63
C ALA A 178 -3.51 -3.20 -6.82
N ALA A 179 -2.45 -3.27 -7.63
CA ALA A 179 -1.61 -2.11 -7.96
C ALA A 179 -2.36 -1.01 -8.72
N LEU A 180 -3.27 -1.38 -9.64
CA LEU A 180 -4.10 -0.39 -10.35
C LEU A 180 -5.05 0.33 -9.39
N ILE A 181 -5.74 -0.40 -8.51
CA ILE A 181 -6.68 0.18 -7.54
C ILE A 181 -5.93 1.08 -6.54
N ASP A 182 -4.77 0.63 -6.05
CA ASP A 182 -3.93 1.40 -5.12
C ASP A 182 -3.46 2.72 -5.76
N LEU A 183 -2.96 2.65 -7.01
CA LEU A 183 -2.50 3.82 -7.75
C LEU A 183 -3.63 4.76 -8.18
N GLU A 184 -4.77 4.22 -8.62
CA GLU A 184 -5.96 5.02 -8.95
C GLU A 184 -6.40 5.83 -7.74
N SER A 185 -6.45 5.21 -6.56
CA SER A 185 -6.88 5.91 -5.36
C SER A 185 -5.92 6.98 -4.90
N LEU A 186 -4.61 6.69 -4.94
CA LEU A 186 -3.57 7.66 -4.61
C LEU A 186 -3.61 8.90 -5.51
N LEU A 187 -3.76 8.70 -6.83
CA LEU A 187 -3.87 9.80 -7.79
C LEU A 187 -5.23 10.52 -7.70
N ASN A 188 -6.28 9.79 -7.36
CA ASN A 188 -7.62 10.34 -7.18
C ASN A 188 -7.66 11.30 -5.98
N ASP A 189 -7.02 10.98 -4.85
CA ASP A 189 -6.92 11.91 -3.72
C ASP A 189 -6.30 13.26 -4.14
N GLY A 190 -5.26 13.23 -4.98
CA GLY A 190 -4.66 14.43 -5.55
C GLY A 190 -5.54 15.17 -6.54
N SER A 191 -6.23 14.44 -7.42
CA SER A 191 -7.08 15.04 -8.45
C SER A 191 -8.37 15.63 -7.85
N ALA A 192 -8.98 14.91 -6.90
CA ALA A 192 -10.10 15.38 -6.09
C ALA A 192 -9.73 16.65 -5.32
N PHE A 193 -8.55 16.70 -4.70
CA PHE A 193 -8.06 17.89 -4.01
C PHE A 193 -7.87 19.10 -4.93
N VAL A 194 -7.33 18.87 -6.15
CA VAL A 194 -7.16 19.94 -7.14
C VAL A 194 -8.51 20.51 -7.55
N ILE A 195 -9.45 19.64 -7.94
CA ILE A 195 -10.79 20.07 -8.36
C ILE A 195 -11.52 20.77 -7.21
N PHE A 196 -11.42 20.24 -5.99
CA PHE A 196 -11.94 20.86 -4.78
C PHE A 196 -11.37 22.25 -4.55
N SER A 197 -10.05 22.40 -4.61
CA SER A 197 -9.38 23.69 -4.36
C SER A 197 -9.81 24.74 -5.37
N ILE A 198 -9.95 24.36 -6.65
CA ILE A 198 -10.44 25.26 -7.70
C ILE A 198 -11.87 25.73 -7.40
N PHE A 199 -12.80 24.82 -7.11
CA PHE A 199 -14.19 25.22 -6.85
C PHE A 199 -14.33 26.00 -5.55
N LYS A 200 -13.62 25.60 -4.49
CA LYS A 200 -13.54 26.33 -3.22
C LYS A 200 -13.06 27.77 -3.45
N ASP A 201 -11.99 27.94 -4.22
CA ASP A 201 -11.44 29.27 -4.52
C ASP A 201 -12.40 30.11 -5.37
N ILE A 202 -13.16 29.51 -6.28
CA ILE A 202 -14.23 30.20 -7.02
C ILE A 202 -15.33 30.68 -6.06
N VAL A 203 -15.74 29.84 -5.09
CA VAL A 203 -16.77 30.21 -4.09
C VAL A 203 -16.27 31.35 -3.20
N ILE A 204 -15.04 31.26 -2.68
CA ILE A 204 -14.47 32.23 -1.74
C ILE A 204 -14.07 33.53 -2.43
N LYS A 205 -13.21 33.44 -3.46
CA LYS A 205 -12.58 34.60 -4.11
C LYS A 205 -13.50 35.25 -5.15
N LYS A 206 -14.64 34.63 -5.47
CA LYS A 206 -15.55 35.04 -6.56
C LYS A 206 -14.76 35.31 -7.85
N ALA A 207 -13.84 34.41 -8.20
CA ALA A 207 -12.97 34.59 -9.36
C ALA A 207 -13.83 34.80 -10.64
N THR A 208 -13.77 36.00 -11.21
CA THR A 208 -14.70 36.45 -12.26
C THR A 208 -14.19 36.22 -13.69
N THR A 209 -12.90 35.89 -13.87
CA THR A 209 -12.28 35.83 -15.21
C THR A 209 -11.94 34.39 -15.61
N THR A 210 -12.46 33.92 -16.74
CA THR A 210 -12.18 32.56 -17.28
C THR A 210 -10.68 32.26 -17.40
N THR A 211 -9.87 33.27 -17.74
CA THR A 211 -8.42 33.14 -17.85
C THR A 211 -7.75 32.79 -16.52
N SER A 212 -8.20 33.35 -15.39
CA SER A 212 -7.59 33.03 -14.08
C SER A 212 -7.87 31.58 -13.69
N ILE A 213 -9.05 31.07 -13.99
CA ILE A 213 -9.43 29.68 -13.72
C ILE A 213 -8.58 28.71 -14.55
N ILE A 214 -8.34 29.00 -15.83
CA ILE A 214 -7.49 28.14 -16.69
C ILE A 214 -6.05 28.12 -16.17
N VAL A 215 -5.50 29.29 -15.82
CA VAL A 215 -4.13 29.39 -15.26
C VAL A 215 -4.05 28.61 -13.95
N GLU A 216 -5.05 28.71 -13.10
CA GLU A 216 -5.12 27.99 -11.82
C GLU A 216 -5.20 26.47 -12.03
N ILE A 217 -6.03 25.99 -12.94
CA ILE A 217 -6.10 24.56 -13.32
C ILE A 217 -4.75 24.05 -13.78
N VAL A 218 -4.10 24.76 -14.69
CA VAL A 218 -2.77 24.36 -15.22
C VAL A 218 -1.73 24.38 -14.11
N LYS A 219 -1.74 25.42 -13.27
CA LYS A 219 -0.83 25.56 -12.14
C LYS A 219 -0.97 24.42 -11.13
N PHE A 220 -2.20 24.10 -10.71
CA PHE A 220 -2.43 23.02 -9.74
C PHE A 220 -2.13 21.64 -10.34
N THR A 221 -2.52 21.39 -11.60
CA THR A 221 -2.40 20.08 -12.25
C THR A 221 -0.98 19.77 -12.69
N MET A 222 -0.24 20.74 -13.24
CA MET A 222 1.13 20.53 -13.74
C MET A 222 2.20 20.97 -12.73
N GLY A 223 1.95 22.04 -11.98
CA GLY A 223 2.91 22.59 -11.03
C GLY A 223 3.19 21.65 -9.87
N GLY A 224 2.17 20.96 -9.34
CA GLY A 224 2.32 19.96 -8.27
C GLY A 224 3.25 18.82 -8.68
N PRO A 225 2.92 18.06 -9.75
CA PRO A 225 3.79 16.99 -10.27
C PRO A 225 5.22 17.44 -10.63
N ALA A 226 5.38 18.59 -11.29
CA ALA A 226 6.70 19.09 -11.67
C ALA A 226 7.57 19.40 -10.44
N PHE A 227 6.99 20.08 -9.45
CA PHE A 227 7.67 20.36 -8.18
C PHE A 227 7.96 19.08 -7.39
N GLY A 228 6.98 18.17 -7.30
CA GLY A 228 7.13 16.86 -6.66
C GLY A 228 8.26 16.02 -7.26
N LEU A 229 8.43 16.06 -8.59
CA LEU A 229 9.53 15.37 -9.27
C LEU A 229 10.90 15.99 -8.91
N ALA A 230 11.00 17.32 -8.94
CA ALA A 230 12.23 18.02 -8.55
C ALA A 230 12.61 17.72 -7.09
N CYS A 231 11.63 17.75 -6.18
CA CYS A 231 11.81 17.40 -4.79
C CYS A 231 12.09 15.91 -4.58
N GLY A 232 11.54 15.02 -5.41
CA GLY A 232 11.84 13.58 -5.38
C GLY A 232 13.30 13.29 -5.74
N ILE A 233 13.83 13.97 -6.76
CA ILE A 233 15.26 13.91 -7.12
C ILE A 233 16.12 14.38 -5.95
N LEU A 234 15.75 15.53 -5.36
CA LEU A 234 16.45 16.07 -4.20
C LEU A 234 16.39 15.14 -2.98
N ALA A 235 15.22 14.55 -2.70
CA ALA A 235 15.01 13.62 -1.60
C ALA A 235 15.88 12.37 -1.75
N VAL A 236 15.94 11.77 -2.94
CA VAL A 236 16.81 10.62 -3.22
C VAL A 236 18.28 11.00 -3.08
N PHE A 237 18.67 12.19 -3.54
CA PHE A 237 20.03 12.70 -3.35
C PHE A 237 20.39 12.86 -1.87
N ILE A 238 19.50 13.45 -1.06
CA ILE A 238 19.67 13.62 0.38
C ILE A 238 19.78 12.25 1.08
N LEU A 239 18.88 11.31 0.79
CA LEU A 239 18.91 9.98 1.41
C LEU A 239 20.18 9.21 1.05
N ASN A 240 20.67 9.33 -0.18
CA ASN A 240 21.93 8.72 -0.58
C ASN A 240 23.14 9.34 0.14
N LEU A 241 23.08 10.63 0.50
CA LEU A 241 24.13 11.31 1.28
C LEU A 241 24.11 10.88 2.76
N LEU A 242 22.92 10.64 3.32
CA LEU A 242 22.71 10.24 4.72
C LEU A 242 22.86 8.74 4.97
N ASN A 243 23.22 7.98 3.93
CA ASN A 243 23.24 6.53 3.92
C ASN A 243 24.03 5.92 5.09
N ASN A 244 23.50 4.84 5.67
CA ASN A 244 24.03 4.01 6.76
C ASN A 244 23.67 4.45 8.19
N GLU A 245 22.84 5.48 8.37
CA GLU A 245 22.36 5.92 9.68
C GLU A 245 20.84 5.73 9.76
N LEU A 246 20.42 4.66 10.44
CA LEU A 246 19.02 4.21 10.50
C LEU A 246 18.06 5.32 10.94
N GLU A 247 18.36 5.97 12.07
CA GLU A 247 17.48 6.97 12.68
C GLU A 247 17.38 8.22 11.79
N ILE A 248 18.52 8.64 11.21
CA ILE A 248 18.61 9.85 10.39
C ILE A 248 17.87 9.65 9.07
N GLU A 249 18.03 8.50 8.41
CA GLU A 249 17.29 8.17 7.18
C GLU A 249 15.78 8.16 7.42
N ILE A 250 15.31 7.52 8.50
CA ILE A 250 13.89 7.50 8.87
C ILE A 250 13.37 8.92 9.11
N ILE A 251 14.00 9.69 10.00
CA ILE A 251 13.56 11.05 10.37
C ILE A 251 13.58 11.98 9.15
N SER A 252 14.55 11.82 8.26
CA SER A 252 14.64 12.62 7.03
C SER A 252 13.44 12.40 6.12
N THR A 253 12.89 11.18 6.03
CA THR A 253 11.65 10.96 5.26
C THR A 253 10.46 11.75 5.82
N PHE A 254 10.32 11.86 7.14
CA PHE A 254 9.29 12.71 7.76
C PHE A 254 9.52 14.19 7.47
N GLY A 255 10.75 14.67 7.67
CA GLY A 255 11.11 16.06 7.42
C GLY A 255 10.85 16.47 5.97
N LEU A 256 11.23 15.63 5.00
CA LEU A 256 10.98 15.87 3.58
C LEU A 256 9.49 15.89 3.26
N ALA A 257 8.71 14.94 3.80
CA ALA A 257 7.27 14.88 3.56
C ALA A 257 6.55 16.16 4.00
N TYR A 258 6.83 16.65 5.21
CA TYR A 258 6.23 17.89 5.71
C TYR A 258 6.75 19.13 4.98
N LEU A 259 8.06 19.21 4.73
CA LEU A 259 8.68 20.35 4.06
C LEU A 259 8.09 20.56 2.67
N ILE A 260 7.99 19.48 1.88
CA ILE A 260 7.52 19.57 0.49
C ILE A 260 6.04 19.89 0.44
N PHE A 261 5.24 19.30 1.34
CA PHE A 261 3.83 19.60 1.42
C PHE A 261 3.59 21.09 1.76
N TYR A 262 4.31 21.63 2.75
CA TYR A 262 4.20 23.04 3.13
C TYR A 262 4.64 23.97 1.99
N LEU A 263 5.81 23.73 1.39
CA LEU A 263 6.33 24.56 0.29
C LEU A 263 5.41 24.55 -0.94
N ALA A 264 4.82 23.39 -1.25
CA ALA A 264 3.90 23.26 -2.38
C ALA A 264 2.61 24.05 -2.16
N ASP A 265 1.98 23.93 -0.98
CA ASP A 265 0.70 24.57 -0.69
C ASP A 265 0.86 26.08 -0.40
N VAL A 266 1.77 26.44 0.51
CA VAL A 266 1.85 27.80 1.08
C VAL A 266 2.70 28.73 0.21
N GLU A 267 3.90 28.29 -0.20
CA GLU A 267 4.86 29.17 -0.90
C GLU A 267 4.60 29.22 -2.40
N LEU A 268 4.35 28.05 -3.02
CA LEU A 268 4.16 27.95 -4.47
C LEU A 268 2.70 28.03 -4.89
N GLY A 269 1.75 27.69 -4.00
CA GLY A 269 0.33 27.60 -4.32
C GLY A 269 0.05 26.62 -5.46
N VAL A 270 0.70 25.45 -5.43
CA VAL A 270 0.48 24.31 -6.33
C VAL A 270 -0.14 23.15 -5.53
N SER A 271 -0.56 22.08 -6.20
CA SER A 271 -1.15 20.94 -5.48
C SER A 271 -0.10 20.21 -4.64
N ALA A 272 -0.14 20.42 -3.32
CA ALA A 272 0.72 19.72 -2.37
C ALA A 272 0.47 18.20 -2.38
N VAL A 273 -0.78 17.78 -2.56
CA VAL A 273 -1.14 16.36 -2.66
C VAL A 273 -0.47 15.70 -3.87
N LEU A 274 -0.59 16.29 -5.07
CA LEU A 274 0.06 15.74 -6.27
C LEU A 274 1.59 15.82 -6.20
N ALA A 275 2.14 16.89 -5.61
CA ALA A 275 3.58 17.01 -5.38
C ALA A 275 4.10 15.86 -4.50
N MET A 276 3.39 15.56 -3.41
CA MET A 276 3.70 14.45 -2.51
C MET A 276 3.59 13.09 -3.18
N VAL A 277 2.54 12.87 -3.98
CA VAL A 277 2.38 11.61 -4.74
C VAL A 277 3.55 11.39 -5.68
N VAL A 278 3.91 12.40 -6.48
CA VAL A 278 5.00 12.26 -7.47
C VAL A 278 6.35 12.10 -6.78
N MET A 279 6.61 12.84 -5.70
CA MET A 279 7.82 12.66 -4.90
C MET A 279 7.88 11.23 -4.33
N GLY A 280 6.81 10.78 -3.68
CA GLY A 280 6.76 9.46 -3.05
C GLY A 280 6.93 8.32 -4.05
N LEU A 281 6.29 8.40 -5.23
CA LEU A 281 6.47 7.44 -6.32
C LEU A 281 7.89 7.46 -6.89
N TYR A 282 8.51 8.64 -7.01
CA TYR A 282 9.89 8.78 -7.45
C TYR A 282 10.86 8.12 -6.45
N MET A 283 10.63 8.32 -5.16
CA MET A 283 11.39 7.66 -4.09
C MET A 283 11.13 6.14 -4.08
N ALA A 284 9.89 5.70 -4.33
CA ALA A 284 9.53 4.29 -4.42
C ALA A 284 10.29 3.57 -5.55
N LYS A 285 10.48 4.24 -6.70
CA LYS A 285 11.32 3.76 -7.80
C LYS A 285 12.79 3.61 -7.40
N HIS A 286 13.30 4.52 -6.56
CA HIS A 286 14.70 4.58 -6.15
C HIS A 286 14.93 4.03 -4.74
N LYS A 287 14.09 3.09 -4.27
CA LYS A 287 14.27 2.45 -2.96
C LYS A 287 15.63 1.81 -2.75
N TYR A 288 16.30 1.40 -3.82
CA TYR A 288 17.66 0.84 -3.77
C TYR A 288 18.73 1.85 -3.31
N CYS A 289 18.43 3.16 -3.32
CA CYS A 289 19.30 4.19 -2.75
C CYS A 289 19.24 4.26 -1.21
N ILE A 290 18.21 3.66 -0.60
CA ILE A 290 18.05 3.56 0.86
C ILE A 290 18.82 2.33 1.34
N SER A 291 19.51 2.47 2.46
CA SER A 291 20.27 1.39 3.07
C SER A 291 19.43 0.12 3.24
N SER A 292 19.95 -1.03 2.83
CA SER A 292 19.19 -2.30 2.82
C SER A 292 18.68 -2.70 4.22
N HIS A 293 19.45 -2.41 5.26
CA HIS A 293 19.07 -2.64 6.65
C HIS A 293 18.02 -1.65 7.19
N VAL A 294 17.81 -0.52 6.50
CA VAL A 294 16.89 0.58 6.87
C VAL A 294 15.53 0.45 6.19
N GLN A 295 15.44 -0.18 5.01
CA GLN A 295 14.19 -0.29 4.24
C GLN A 295 13.04 -0.93 5.04
N LEU A 296 13.30 -2.03 5.76
CA LEU A 296 12.30 -2.71 6.58
C LEU A 296 11.87 -1.88 7.81
N PRO A 297 12.80 -1.29 8.59
CA PRO A 297 12.46 -0.33 9.63
C PRO A 297 11.64 0.88 9.15
N ILE A 298 12.02 1.54 8.03
CA ILE A 298 11.25 2.67 7.48
C ILE A 298 9.81 2.23 7.21
N ALA A 299 9.62 1.15 6.44
CA ALA A 299 8.28 0.67 6.10
C ALA A 299 7.47 0.32 7.35
N SER A 300 8.11 -0.26 8.37
CA SER A 300 7.45 -0.61 9.64
C SER A 300 7.05 0.62 10.45
N THR A 301 7.92 1.62 10.53
CA THR A 301 7.68 2.89 11.23
C THR A 301 6.52 3.66 10.59
N TRP A 302 6.55 3.81 9.26
CA TRP A 302 5.46 4.44 8.51
C TRP A 302 4.14 3.72 8.73
N ARG A 303 4.12 2.38 8.60
CA ARG A 303 2.92 1.58 8.85
C ARG A 303 2.31 1.82 10.24
N ILE A 304 3.14 1.90 11.29
CA ILE A 304 2.65 2.15 12.67
C ILE A 304 2.07 3.55 12.80
N ILE A 305 2.75 4.56 12.27
CA ILE A 305 2.31 5.96 12.34
C ILE A 305 1.00 6.16 11.59
N ILE A 306 0.88 5.58 10.39
CA ILE A 306 -0.32 5.69 9.57
C ILE A 306 -1.49 4.94 10.21
N TYR A 307 -1.21 3.79 10.81
CA TYR A 307 -2.21 3.08 11.59
C TYR A 307 -2.73 3.94 12.75
N PHE A 308 -1.86 4.63 13.48
CA PHE A 308 -2.24 5.56 14.54
C PHE A 308 -3.05 6.75 14.03
N ILE A 309 -2.63 7.37 12.92
CA ILE A 309 -3.31 8.52 12.31
C ILE A 309 -4.71 8.14 11.82
N ASN A 310 -4.86 6.98 11.19
CA ASN A 310 -6.17 6.50 10.76
C ASN A 310 -7.11 6.30 11.95
N ILE A 311 -6.63 5.80 13.09
CA ILE A 311 -7.45 5.72 14.32
C ILE A 311 -7.93 7.11 14.72
N LEU A 312 -7.03 8.09 14.78
CA LEU A 312 -7.38 9.46 15.16
C LEU A 312 -8.42 10.07 14.21
N ILE A 313 -8.18 10.02 12.89
CA ILE A 313 -9.06 10.64 11.91
C ILE A 313 -10.44 9.99 11.95
N PHE A 314 -10.55 8.66 11.92
CA PHE A 314 -11.85 7.99 11.92
C PHE A 314 -12.59 8.19 13.24
N MET A 315 -11.88 8.29 14.37
CA MET A 315 -12.48 8.61 15.65
C MET A 315 -13.04 10.04 15.66
N ILE A 316 -12.24 11.03 15.25
CA ILE A 316 -12.66 12.44 15.10
C ILE A 316 -13.87 12.54 14.17
N THR A 317 -13.82 11.85 13.03
CA THR A 317 -14.93 11.76 12.07
C THR A 317 -16.22 11.27 12.73
N GLY A 318 -16.13 10.20 13.52
CA GLY A 318 -17.29 9.61 14.20
C GLY A 318 -17.92 10.58 15.19
N ILE A 319 -17.10 11.29 15.97
CA ILE A 319 -17.55 12.29 16.93
C ILE A 319 -18.24 13.47 16.23
N ILE A 320 -17.62 13.99 15.17
CA ILE A 320 -18.19 15.10 14.39
C ILE A 320 -19.52 14.69 13.74
N LEU A 321 -19.59 13.45 13.23
CA LEU A 321 -20.85 12.91 12.71
C LEU A 321 -21.91 12.82 13.81
N ALA A 322 -21.56 12.36 15.01
CA ALA A 322 -22.49 12.32 16.14
C ALA A 322 -23.05 13.72 16.48
N HIS A 323 -22.19 14.74 16.46
CA HIS A 323 -22.60 16.11 16.69
C HIS A 323 -23.56 16.61 15.61
N SER A 324 -23.30 16.29 14.35
CA SER A 324 -24.22 16.62 13.25
C SER A 324 -25.59 15.92 13.37
N LEU A 325 -25.64 14.75 14.01
CA LEU A 325 -26.86 13.96 14.19
C LEU A 325 -27.70 14.32 15.42
N VAL A 326 -27.04 14.59 16.53
CA VAL A 326 -27.66 14.71 17.87
C VAL A 326 -27.46 16.10 18.47
N GLY A 327 -26.55 16.89 17.90
CA GLY A 327 -26.23 18.24 18.37
C GLY A 327 -27.41 19.21 18.26
N THR A 328 -27.29 20.31 18.99
CA THR A 328 -28.30 21.37 19.08
C THR A 328 -28.49 22.18 17.80
N GLN A 329 -27.57 22.05 16.82
CA GLN A 329 -27.64 22.69 15.51
C GLN A 329 -28.49 21.84 14.54
N LYS A 330 -29.82 21.96 14.66
CA LYS A 330 -30.79 21.28 13.80
C LYS A 330 -30.84 21.89 12.39
N HIS A 331 -29.83 21.59 11.58
CA HIS A 331 -29.80 21.97 10.16
C HIS A 331 -29.88 20.76 9.21
N VAL A 332 -29.88 19.56 9.80
CA VAL A 332 -30.05 18.28 9.11
C VAL A 332 -31.40 17.67 9.49
N ASP A 333 -32.24 17.41 8.49
CA ASP A 333 -33.54 16.79 8.67
C ASP A 333 -33.44 15.26 8.55
N ALA A 334 -34.42 14.54 9.11
CA ALA A 334 -34.49 13.07 8.97
C ALA A 334 -34.55 12.61 7.50
N ILE A 335 -35.01 13.48 6.60
CA ILE A 335 -35.08 13.24 5.15
C ILE A 335 -33.66 13.19 4.53
N ASP A 336 -32.68 13.89 5.10
CA ASP A 336 -31.32 13.98 4.59
C ASP A 336 -30.58 12.63 4.68
N PHE A 337 -31.01 11.74 5.59
CA PHE A 337 -30.57 10.35 5.59
C PHE A 337 -31.02 9.60 4.33
N GLY A 338 -32.26 9.81 3.90
CA GLY A 338 -32.78 9.25 2.65
C GLY A 338 -31.97 9.73 1.45
N TYR A 339 -31.66 11.03 1.40
CA TYR A 339 -30.80 11.59 0.36
C TYR A 339 -29.37 11.03 0.38
N SER A 340 -28.81 10.77 1.57
CA SER A 340 -27.50 10.12 1.71
C SER A 340 -27.47 8.70 1.12
N ILE A 341 -28.57 7.94 1.26
CA ILE A 341 -28.70 6.59 0.66
C ILE A 341 -28.81 6.69 -0.86
N VAL A 342 -29.62 7.62 -1.37
CA VAL A 342 -29.72 7.88 -2.82
C VAL A 342 -28.37 8.27 -3.40
N LEU A 343 -27.63 9.14 -2.69
CA LEU A 343 -26.30 9.58 -3.08
C LEU A 343 -25.28 8.44 -3.06
N TYR A 344 -25.34 7.56 -2.06
CA TYR A 344 -24.51 6.35 -2.00
C TYR A 344 -24.73 5.48 -3.26
N LEU A 345 -25.97 5.26 -3.69
CA LEU A 345 -26.27 4.54 -4.93
C LEU A 345 -25.77 5.31 -6.17
N ALA A 346 -25.99 6.63 -6.21
CA ALA A 346 -25.54 7.49 -7.29
C ALA A 346 -24.01 7.46 -7.47
N LEU A 347 -23.24 7.35 -6.38
CA LEU A 347 -21.78 7.23 -6.44
C LEU A 347 -21.31 5.95 -7.13
N HIS A 348 -21.97 4.82 -6.86
CA HIS A 348 -21.64 3.55 -7.51
C HIS A 348 -21.95 3.60 -9.00
N ILE A 349 -23.10 4.21 -9.34
CA ILE A 349 -23.51 4.44 -10.72
C ILE A 349 -22.49 5.36 -11.41
N ALA A 350 -22.13 6.49 -10.79
CA ALA A 350 -21.16 7.44 -11.32
C ALA A 350 -19.80 6.78 -11.62
N ARG A 351 -19.30 5.95 -10.70
CA ARG A 351 -18.03 5.24 -10.85
C ARG A 351 -18.11 4.16 -11.94
N LEU A 352 -19.23 3.44 -12.03
CA LEU A 352 -19.47 2.48 -13.12
C LEU A 352 -19.49 3.18 -14.49
N LEU A 353 -20.22 4.29 -14.60
CA LEU A 353 -20.28 5.10 -15.83
C LEU A 353 -18.90 5.63 -16.21
N ALA A 354 -18.14 6.19 -15.27
CA ALA A 354 -16.79 6.65 -15.51
C ALA A 354 -15.88 5.51 -16.02
N ALA A 355 -15.93 4.33 -15.39
CA ALA A 355 -15.16 3.17 -15.80
C ALA A 355 -15.55 2.66 -17.21
N VAL A 356 -16.85 2.65 -17.54
CA VAL A 356 -17.37 2.23 -18.85
C VAL A 356 -16.99 3.23 -19.95
N ILE A 357 -17.13 4.53 -19.69
CA ILE A 357 -16.76 5.59 -20.64
C ILE A 357 -15.25 5.54 -20.94
N LEU A 358 -14.43 5.24 -19.94
CA LEU A 358 -12.98 5.21 -20.06
C LEU A 358 -12.42 3.84 -20.50
N HIS A 359 -13.23 2.79 -20.52
CA HIS A 359 -12.84 1.44 -20.95
C HIS A 359 -12.02 1.39 -22.25
N PRO A 360 -12.42 2.04 -23.37
CA PRO A 360 -11.63 1.98 -24.61
C PRO A 360 -10.23 2.58 -24.45
N PHE A 361 -10.08 3.64 -23.65
CA PHE A 361 -8.79 4.29 -23.38
C PHE A 361 -7.92 3.46 -22.44
N ILE A 362 -8.52 2.82 -21.44
CA ILE A 362 -7.84 1.87 -20.55
C ILE A 362 -7.30 0.69 -21.37
N LYS A 363 -8.12 0.13 -22.25
CA LYS A 363 -7.70 -0.95 -23.15
C LYS A 363 -6.57 -0.54 -24.09
N TRP A 364 -6.61 0.70 -24.60
CA TRP A 364 -5.54 1.26 -25.42
C TRP A 364 -4.21 1.38 -24.67
N SER A 365 -4.25 1.63 -23.35
CA SER A 365 -3.03 1.70 -22.52
C SER A 365 -2.33 0.35 -22.28
N GLY A 366 -2.89 -0.76 -22.79
CA GLY A 366 -2.32 -2.10 -22.66
C GLY A 366 -2.86 -2.92 -21.49
N VAL A 367 -3.78 -2.36 -20.71
CA VAL A 367 -4.41 -3.02 -19.56
C VAL A 367 -5.78 -3.55 -19.97
N ASN A 368 -5.94 -4.87 -19.96
CA ASN A 368 -7.20 -5.52 -20.33
C ASN A 368 -7.91 -6.04 -19.08
N LEU A 369 -8.76 -5.21 -18.48
CA LEU A 369 -9.58 -5.59 -17.33
C LEU A 369 -10.80 -6.40 -17.78
N SER A 370 -11.03 -7.52 -17.13
CA SER A 370 -12.26 -8.29 -17.24
C SER A 370 -13.43 -7.57 -16.56
N TRP A 371 -14.67 -7.90 -16.95
CA TRP A 371 -15.87 -7.35 -16.29
C TRP A 371 -15.92 -7.64 -14.79
N LYS A 372 -15.34 -8.76 -14.34
CA LYS A 372 -15.21 -9.10 -12.91
C LYS A 372 -14.29 -8.12 -12.20
N GLU A 373 -13.16 -7.78 -12.81
CA GLU A 373 -12.21 -6.81 -12.26
C GLU A 373 -12.79 -5.39 -12.25
N TYR A 374 -13.60 -5.02 -13.24
CA TYR A 374 -14.35 -3.75 -13.22
C TYR A 374 -15.34 -3.68 -12.06
N ILE A 375 -16.07 -4.76 -11.75
CA ILE A 375 -16.98 -4.79 -10.60
C ILE A 375 -16.18 -4.56 -9.31
N VAL A 376 -15.02 -5.21 -9.16
CA VAL A 376 -14.16 -5.01 -7.99
C VAL A 376 -13.62 -3.58 -7.92
N LEU A 377 -13.20 -2.99 -9.05
CA LEU A 377 -12.70 -1.61 -9.12
C LEU A 377 -13.77 -0.58 -8.73
N VAL A 378 -15.02 -0.80 -9.12
CA VAL A 378 -16.15 0.05 -8.71
C VAL A 378 -16.45 -0.16 -7.22
N TRP A 379 -16.49 -1.41 -6.76
CA TRP A 379 -16.81 -1.75 -5.37
C TRP A 379 -15.73 -1.31 -4.38
N SER A 380 -14.46 -1.27 -4.82
CA SER A 380 -13.30 -0.90 -4.01
C SER A 380 -13.17 0.59 -3.71
N GLY A 381 -14.01 1.43 -4.30
CA GLY A 381 -14.00 2.88 -4.10
C GLY A 381 -14.57 3.29 -2.75
N LEU A 382 -13.95 2.90 -1.64
CA LEU A 382 -14.37 3.35 -0.31
C LEU A 382 -14.05 4.83 -0.15
N ARG A 383 -14.77 5.56 0.70
CA ARG A 383 -14.42 6.94 1.04
C ARG A 383 -13.66 6.94 2.36
N GLY A 384 -12.42 7.42 2.31
CA GLY A 384 -11.50 7.40 3.44
C GLY A 384 -11.32 8.74 4.12
N SER A 385 -10.20 8.85 4.84
CA SER A 385 -9.79 10.01 5.63
C SER A 385 -9.70 11.30 4.82
N MET A 386 -9.27 11.25 3.56
CA MET A 386 -9.11 12.43 2.71
C MET A 386 -10.44 13.16 2.49
N ALA A 387 -11.51 12.44 2.15
CA ALA A 387 -12.82 13.04 1.92
C ALA A 387 -13.34 13.75 3.18
N VAL A 388 -13.13 13.16 4.36
CA VAL A 388 -13.50 13.78 5.65
C VAL A 388 -12.72 15.05 5.90
N ILE A 389 -11.39 15.03 5.72
CA ILE A 389 -10.54 16.20 5.95
C ILE A 389 -11.02 17.37 5.08
N LEU A 390 -11.31 17.13 3.81
CA LEU A 390 -11.84 18.18 2.92
C LEU A 390 -13.23 18.68 3.34
N ALA A 391 -14.09 17.79 3.84
CA ALA A 391 -15.39 18.17 4.37
C ALA A 391 -15.25 19.11 5.58
N LEU A 392 -14.30 18.84 6.46
CA LEU A 392 -13.99 19.71 7.60
C LEU A 392 -13.43 21.05 7.15
N MET A 393 -12.62 21.09 6.09
CA MET A 393 -12.15 22.36 5.52
C MET A 393 -13.31 23.21 5.01
N VAL A 394 -14.30 22.61 4.34
CA VAL A 394 -15.53 23.32 3.94
C VAL A 394 -16.27 23.83 5.16
N ASP A 395 -16.40 23.01 6.20
CA ASP A 395 -17.07 23.44 7.42
C ASP A 395 -16.31 24.54 8.19
N SER A 396 -15.00 24.73 8.01
CA SER A 396 -14.33 25.91 8.58
C SER A 396 -14.55 27.21 7.82
N GLU A 397 -15.04 27.16 6.57
CA GLU A 397 -15.06 28.31 5.68
C GLU A 397 -16.31 29.17 5.89
N LYS A 398 -16.20 30.24 6.67
CA LYS A 398 -17.34 31.11 7.04
C LYS A 398 -17.98 31.86 5.86
N VAL A 399 -17.31 31.94 4.71
CA VAL A 399 -17.86 32.55 3.50
C VAL A 399 -19.00 31.70 2.91
N ILE A 400 -18.96 30.39 3.12
CA ILE A 400 -20.00 29.46 2.65
C ILE A 400 -21.14 29.47 3.65
N ASP A 401 -22.37 29.43 3.13
CA ASP A 401 -23.59 29.37 3.93
C ASP A 401 -23.54 28.23 4.96
N GLU A 402 -23.96 28.53 6.18
CA GLU A 402 -23.88 27.62 7.32
C GLU A 402 -24.67 26.33 7.08
N MET A 403 -25.87 26.41 6.48
CA MET A 403 -26.69 25.22 6.18
C MET A 403 -26.00 24.33 5.15
N THR A 404 -25.39 24.95 4.13
CA THR A 404 -24.68 24.23 3.07
C THR A 404 -23.47 23.48 3.63
N ARG A 405 -22.66 24.13 4.48
CA ARG A 405 -21.51 23.52 5.13
C ARG A 405 -21.86 22.30 5.97
N HIS A 406 -22.85 22.44 6.86
CA HIS A 406 -23.28 21.34 7.73
C HIS A 406 -23.85 20.17 6.92
N ARG A 407 -24.62 20.43 5.85
CA ARG A 407 -25.14 19.38 4.96
C ARG A 407 -24.06 18.68 4.16
N VAL A 408 -23.07 19.42 3.65
CA VAL A 408 -21.89 18.87 2.96
C VAL A 408 -21.14 17.94 3.90
N LEU A 409 -20.81 18.40 5.10
CA LEU A 409 -20.13 17.62 6.13
C LEU A 409 -20.91 16.36 6.50
N PHE A 410 -22.21 16.50 6.76
CA PHE A 410 -23.10 15.39 7.09
C PHE A 410 -23.09 14.31 6.00
N HIS A 411 -23.35 14.69 4.74
CA HIS A 411 -23.42 13.71 3.64
C HIS A 411 -22.09 13.01 3.40
N ILE A 412 -20.96 13.72 3.48
CA ILE A 412 -19.63 13.11 3.27
C ILE A 412 -19.32 12.12 4.38
N CYS A 413 -19.54 12.49 5.65
CA CYS A 413 -19.35 11.60 6.79
C CYS A 413 -20.27 10.37 6.71
N MET A 414 -21.54 10.55 6.32
CA MET A 414 -22.48 9.45 6.12
C MET A 414 -22.05 8.52 4.99
N ILE A 415 -21.53 9.04 3.88
CA ILE A 415 -21.04 8.22 2.78
C ILE A 415 -19.76 7.48 3.18
N ALA A 416 -18.85 8.12 3.91
CA ALA A 416 -17.68 7.45 4.47
C ALA A 416 -18.12 6.28 5.37
N LEU A 417 -19.08 6.50 6.27
CA LEU A 417 -19.66 5.44 7.10
C LEU A 417 -20.28 4.31 6.27
N LEU A 418 -21.13 4.64 5.30
CA LEU A 418 -21.83 3.65 4.45
C LEU A 418 -20.85 2.84 3.60
N THR A 419 -19.92 3.49 2.92
CA THR A 419 -18.95 2.79 2.06
C THR A 419 -17.99 1.93 2.89
N LEU A 420 -17.46 2.43 4.01
CA LEU A 420 -16.57 1.63 4.86
C LEU A 420 -17.31 0.45 5.51
N THR A 421 -18.55 0.66 5.99
CA THR A 421 -19.31 -0.39 6.66
C THR A 421 -19.85 -1.41 5.67
N ILE A 422 -20.46 -0.98 4.56
CA ILE A 422 -21.08 -1.87 3.57
C ILE A 422 -20.04 -2.42 2.62
N ASN A 423 -19.36 -1.57 1.84
CA ASN A 423 -18.41 -2.02 0.83
C ASN A 423 -17.17 -2.62 1.49
N GLY A 424 -16.65 -2.02 2.56
CA GLY A 424 -15.45 -2.52 3.25
C GLY A 424 -15.64 -3.94 3.79
N THR A 425 -16.78 -4.23 4.42
CA THR A 425 -17.07 -5.59 4.94
C THR A 425 -17.41 -6.59 3.83
N SER A 426 -18.13 -6.16 2.79
CA SER A 426 -18.59 -7.02 1.70
C SER A 426 -17.53 -7.27 0.62
N SER A 427 -16.47 -6.46 0.54
CA SER A 427 -15.43 -6.58 -0.49
C SER A 427 -14.82 -7.99 -0.55
N LYS A 428 -14.54 -8.60 0.61
CA LYS A 428 -14.04 -9.98 0.69
C LYS A 428 -14.99 -10.99 0.07
N PHE A 429 -16.30 -10.79 0.29
CA PHE A 429 -17.34 -11.64 -0.29
C PHE A 429 -17.42 -11.45 -1.81
N VAL A 430 -17.41 -10.20 -2.29
CA VAL A 430 -17.46 -9.88 -3.73
C VAL A 430 -16.28 -10.50 -4.49
N VAL A 431 -15.05 -10.35 -3.98
CA VAL A 431 -13.84 -10.92 -4.60
C VAL A 431 -13.93 -12.45 -4.69
N ARG A 432 -14.38 -13.12 -3.62
CA ARG A 432 -14.58 -14.58 -3.60
C ARG A 432 -15.70 -15.04 -4.51
N PHE A 433 -16.81 -14.31 -4.52
CA PHE A 433 -17.97 -14.64 -5.36
C PHE A 433 -17.65 -14.55 -6.86
N LEU A 434 -16.82 -13.58 -7.24
CA LEU A 434 -16.38 -13.42 -8.63
C LEU A 434 -15.29 -14.44 -9.04
N GLY A 435 -14.73 -15.19 -8.08
CA GLY A 435 -13.67 -16.16 -8.33
C GLY A 435 -12.31 -15.52 -8.62
N LEU A 436 -12.05 -14.33 -8.07
CA LEU A 436 -10.76 -13.62 -8.21
C LEU A 436 -9.78 -13.96 -7.07
N ASN A 437 -10.07 -15.01 -6.31
CA ASN A 437 -9.35 -15.50 -5.14
C ASN A 437 -8.29 -16.58 -5.48
N HIS A 438 -7.96 -16.71 -6.76
CA HIS A 438 -6.93 -17.62 -7.24
C HIS A 438 -5.90 -16.79 -8.01
N GLY A 439 -4.62 -17.11 -7.83
CA GLY A 439 -3.55 -16.48 -8.61
C GLY A 439 -3.84 -16.63 -10.10
N THR A 440 -3.37 -15.70 -10.93
CA THR A 440 -3.55 -15.85 -12.37
C THR A 440 -2.92 -17.19 -12.80
N PRO A 441 -3.52 -17.92 -13.77
CA PRO A 441 -2.96 -19.18 -14.22
C PRO A 441 -1.51 -19.02 -14.67
N GLU A 442 -1.12 -17.86 -15.20
CA GLU A 442 0.29 -17.58 -15.52
C GLU A 442 1.16 -17.51 -14.26
N SER A 443 0.71 -16.82 -13.20
CA SER A 443 1.45 -16.72 -11.95
C SER A 443 1.63 -18.09 -11.28
N GLU A 444 0.61 -18.94 -11.34
CA GLU A 444 0.69 -20.31 -10.83
C GLU A 444 1.69 -21.14 -11.65
N THR A 445 1.69 -21.01 -12.98
CA THR A 445 2.69 -21.70 -13.83
C THR A 445 4.11 -21.21 -13.60
N VAL A 446 4.32 -19.89 -13.44
CA VAL A 446 5.63 -19.31 -13.14
C VAL A 446 6.13 -19.76 -11.76
N LEU A 447 5.24 -19.80 -10.76
CA LEU A 447 5.57 -20.36 -9.45
C LEU A 447 5.96 -21.83 -9.56
N LEU A 448 5.18 -22.64 -10.28
CA LEU A 448 5.50 -24.05 -10.50
C LEU A 448 6.84 -24.23 -11.22
N GLN A 449 7.16 -23.40 -12.21
CA GLN A 449 8.44 -23.41 -12.91
C GLN A 449 9.60 -22.97 -12.01
N ALA A 450 9.43 -21.92 -11.21
CA ALA A 450 10.43 -21.45 -10.26
C ALA A 450 10.71 -22.52 -9.19
N LEU A 451 9.66 -23.15 -8.67
CA LEU A 451 9.78 -24.28 -7.73
C LEU A 451 10.46 -25.49 -8.37
N GLN A 452 10.17 -25.81 -9.64
CA GLN A 452 10.86 -26.85 -10.39
C GLN A 452 12.33 -26.51 -10.60
N HIS A 453 12.65 -25.26 -10.93
CA HIS A 453 14.02 -24.81 -11.14
C HIS A 453 14.84 -24.85 -9.85
N MET A 454 14.29 -24.30 -8.76
CA MET A 454 14.91 -24.39 -7.43
C MET A 454 15.11 -25.85 -7.02
N ARG A 455 14.09 -26.71 -7.17
CA ARG A 455 14.21 -28.15 -6.90
C ARG A 455 15.36 -28.77 -7.69
N LYS A 456 15.47 -28.45 -8.99
CA LYS A 456 16.53 -28.98 -9.85
C LYS A 456 17.91 -28.53 -9.37
N GLN A 457 18.10 -27.26 -9.08
CA GLN A 457 19.36 -26.72 -8.54
C GLN A 457 19.72 -27.34 -7.19
N THR A 458 18.76 -27.43 -6.25
CA THR A 458 18.98 -28.10 -4.96
C THR A 458 19.38 -29.56 -5.15
N SER A 459 18.75 -30.28 -6.08
CA SER A 459 19.10 -31.67 -6.38
C SER A 459 20.53 -31.82 -6.94
N GLU A 460 20.98 -30.87 -7.74
CA GLU A 460 22.31 -30.87 -8.36
C GLU A 460 23.38 -30.54 -7.33
N GLN A 461 23.17 -29.52 -6.50
CA GLN A 461 24.07 -29.21 -5.39
C GLN A 461 24.16 -30.36 -4.38
N LEU A 462 23.03 -30.96 -3.98
CA LEU A 462 23.03 -32.14 -3.12
C LEU A 462 23.82 -33.30 -3.73
N TYR A 463 23.75 -33.48 -5.04
CA TYR A 463 24.50 -34.51 -5.75
C TYR A 463 26.00 -34.25 -5.77
N GLU A 464 26.41 -33.00 -5.94
CA GLU A 464 27.81 -32.58 -5.86
C GLU A 464 28.36 -32.73 -4.44
N MET A 465 27.60 -32.31 -3.43
CA MET A 465 27.95 -32.49 -2.01
C MET A 465 28.14 -33.96 -1.65
N LYS A 466 27.31 -34.88 -2.19
CA LYS A 466 27.48 -36.33 -2.01
C LYS A 466 28.79 -36.90 -2.55
N ARG A 467 29.41 -36.22 -3.53
CA ARG A 467 30.66 -36.67 -4.16
C ARG A 467 31.91 -36.02 -3.58
N ASP A 468 31.74 -34.92 -2.87
CA ASP A 468 32.84 -34.21 -2.25
C ASP A 468 33.30 -34.95 -0.99
N LYS A 469 34.62 -35.16 -0.88
CA LYS A 469 35.28 -35.86 0.21
C LYS A 469 35.05 -35.18 1.56
N GLN A 470 34.72 -33.88 1.57
CA GLN A 470 34.43 -33.14 2.80
C GLN A 470 33.10 -33.54 3.46
N PHE A 471 32.17 -34.17 2.72
CA PHE A 471 30.84 -34.56 3.22
C PHE A 471 30.64 -36.09 3.32
N THR A 472 31.74 -36.86 3.27
CA THR A 472 31.69 -38.34 3.30
C THR A 472 31.02 -38.91 4.56
N ASP A 473 31.12 -38.18 5.68
CA ASP A 473 30.58 -38.57 6.99
C ASP A 473 29.12 -38.13 7.23
N VAL A 474 28.47 -37.48 6.26
CA VAL A 474 27.09 -37.02 6.40
C VAL A 474 26.13 -38.21 6.29
N ASP A 475 25.22 -38.34 7.24
CA ASP A 475 24.15 -39.34 7.16
C ASP A 475 23.07 -38.87 6.18
N TRP A 476 23.23 -39.29 4.93
CA TRP A 476 22.32 -38.96 3.83
C TRP A 476 20.92 -39.58 3.97
N ILE A 477 20.75 -40.57 4.86
CA ILE A 477 19.45 -41.20 5.12
C ILE A 477 18.60 -40.24 5.95
N ILE A 478 19.18 -39.67 7.01
CA ILE A 478 18.52 -38.67 7.86
C ILE A 478 18.21 -37.40 7.04
N LEU A 479 19.15 -36.92 6.22
CA LEU A 479 18.92 -35.73 5.39
C LEU A 479 17.77 -35.94 4.38
N ASN A 480 17.64 -37.14 3.83
CA ASN A 480 16.54 -37.49 2.91
C ASN A 480 15.17 -37.47 3.59
N GLU A 481 15.10 -37.68 4.91
CA GLU A 481 13.85 -37.64 5.69
C GLU A 481 13.34 -36.20 5.89
N TYR A 482 14.25 -35.21 5.88
CA TYR A 482 13.92 -33.78 5.92
C TYR A 482 13.72 -33.14 4.54
N LEU A 483 14.01 -33.86 3.46
CA LEU A 483 13.82 -33.38 2.09
C LEU A 483 12.38 -33.64 1.62
N PRO A 484 11.73 -32.70 0.92
CA PRO A 484 10.37 -32.89 0.44
C PRO A 484 10.28 -34.07 -0.55
N GLU A 485 9.29 -34.97 -0.39
CA GLU A 485 9.15 -36.27 -1.08
C GLU A 485 9.46 -36.26 -2.59
N LYS A 486 8.97 -35.25 -3.32
CA LYS A 486 9.20 -35.12 -4.77
C LYS A 486 10.68 -34.90 -5.14
N LEU A 487 11.50 -34.36 -4.24
CA LEU A 487 12.94 -34.13 -4.47
C LEU A 487 13.72 -35.44 -4.36
N VAL A 488 13.32 -36.32 -3.45
CA VAL A 488 13.86 -37.68 -3.29
C VAL A 488 13.55 -38.55 -4.52
N GLN A 489 12.31 -38.48 -5.04
CA GLN A 489 11.89 -39.24 -6.23
C GLN A 489 12.72 -38.90 -7.49
N GLU A 490 13.04 -37.62 -7.72
CA GLU A 490 13.86 -37.19 -8.87
C GLU A 490 15.35 -37.55 -8.71
N MET A 491 15.87 -37.50 -7.48
CA MET A 491 17.23 -37.97 -7.17
C MET A 491 17.37 -39.46 -7.47
N ASP A 492 16.38 -40.28 -7.10
CA ASP A 492 16.36 -41.70 -7.39
C ASP A 492 16.23 -41.99 -8.89
N ALA A 493 15.48 -41.18 -9.64
CA ALA A 493 15.39 -41.28 -11.09
C ALA A 493 16.73 -40.95 -11.81
N LYS A 494 17.44 -39.89 -11.38
CA LYS A 494 18.81 -39.57 -11.85
C LYS A 494 19.82 -40.65 -11.44
N ARG A 495 19.65 -41.27 -10.26
CA ARG A 495 20.47 -42.40 -9.81
C ARG A 495 20.25 -43.64 -10.69
N ARG A 496 19.01 -43.95 -11.04
CA ARG A 496 18.67 -45.10 -11.93
C ARG A 496 19.23 -44.91 -13.35
N THR A 497 19.12 -43.72 -13.92
CA THR A 497 19.66 -43.41 -15.27
C THR A 497 21.19 -43.42 -15.31
N SER A 498 21.87 -42.98 -14.25
CA SER A 498 23.34 -43.00 -14.15
C SER A 498 23.92 -44.39 -13.86
N VAL A 499 23.16 -45.28 -13.22
CA VAL A 499 23.53 -46.70 -13.00
C VAL A 499 23.28 -47.53 -14.27
N HIS A 500 22.20 -47.30 -15.01
CA HIS A 500 21.96 -47.98 -16.30
C HIS A 500 23.00 -47.62 -17.37
N ARG A 501 23.56 -46.40 -17.34
CA ARG A 501 24.68 -46.03 -18.22
C ARG A 501 26.01 -46.74 -17.86
N ARG A 502 26.16 -47.24 -16.63
CA ARG A 502 27.37 -47.99 -16.21
C ARG A 502 27.23 -49.51 -16.35
N LEU A 503 26.00 -50.02 -16.44
CA LEU A 503 25.71 -51.45 -16.63
C LEU A 503 25.51 -51.85 -18.10
N SER A 504 25.58 -50.91 -19.04
CA SER A 504 25.45 -51.17 -20.50
C SER A 504 26.80 -51.36 -21.21
N ILE A 505 27.89 -51.58 -20.46
CA ILE A 505 29.20 -51.95 -21.02
C ILE A 505 29.52 -53.38 -20.57
N THR A 506 28.96 -54.36 -21.26
CA THR A 506 29.48 -55.74 -21.27
C THR A 506 30.35 -55.93 -22.52
N PRO A 507 31.57 -56.46 -22.40
CA PRO A 507 32.40 -56.74 -23.58
C PRO A 507 31.94 -58.08 -24.19
N GLU A 508 31.35 -58.04 -25.37
CA GLU A 508 31.10 -59.24 -26.17
C GLU A 508 32.36 -59.57 -26.99
N HIS A 509 32.89 -60.77 -26.79
CA HIS A 509 34.01 -61.36 -27.52
C HIS A 509 33.66 -61.68 -28.97
N ASP A 510 34.68 -61.61 -29.83
CA ASP A 510 34.70 -61.95 -31.24
C ASP A 510 34.07 -63.31 -31.59
N VAL A 511 33.16 -63.33 -32.57
CA VAL A 511 33.07 -64.41 -33.56
C VAL A 511 32.85 -63.79 -34.95
N ILE A 512 33.71 -64.22 -35.86
CA ILE A 512 33.93 -63.84 -37.25
C ILE A 512 32.71 -64.18 -38.15
N GLY A 513 32.33 -63.28 -39.07
CA GLY A 513 31.56 -63.67 -40.26
C GLY A 513 30.87 -62.59 -41.10
N VAL A 514 31.55 -62.14 -42.17
CA VAL A 514 31.01 -61.83 -43.52
C VAL A 514 30.23 -60.49 -43.72
N PRO A 515 30.34 -59.83 -44.91
CA PRO A 515 30.39 -58.37 -45.01
C PRO A 515 29.16 -57.69 -45.64
N ALA A 516 29.17 -56.36 -45.49
CA ALA A 516 28.69 -55.29 -46.37
C ALA A 516 27.28 -55.32 -46.97
N ASP A 517 26.62 -54.17 -46.75
CA ASP A 517 25.70 -53.49 -47.67
C ASP A 517 24.21 -53.74 -47.45
N SER A 518 23.54 -52.81 -46.74
CA SER A 518 22.36 -52.07 -47.23
C SER A 518 21.68 -51.27 -46.11
N ARG A 519 21.62 -49.95 -46.33
CA ARG A 519 20.75 -49.00 -45.63
C ARG A 519 19.27 -49.39 -45.80
N SER A 520 18.42 -49.22 -44.78
CA SER A 520 17.31 -48.25 -44.80
C SER A 520 16.24 -48.47 -43.71
N LYS A 521 15.71 -47.32 -43.22
CA LYS A 521 14.45 -47.07 -42.46
C LYS A 521 14.54 -47.40 -40.96
N ILE A 522 14.30 -46.47 -40.03
CA ILE A 522 13.15 -45.56 -39.91
C ILE A 522 13.56 -44.21 -39.29
N VAL A 523 12.96 -43.14 -39.83
CA VAL A 523 13.07 -41.72 -39.50
C VAL A 523 12.02 -41.35 -38.44
N THR A 524 12.38 -40.49 -37.48
CA THR A 524 11.47 -39.47 -36.93
C THR A 524 12.21 -38.18 -36.64
N SER A 525 11.60 -37.11 -37.12
CA SER A 525 12.13 -35.78 -37.41
C SER A 525 12.22 -34.85 -36.20
N ALA A 526 13.24 -34.00 -36.26
CA ALA A 526 13.50 -32.86 -35.39
C ALA A 526 12.48 -31.72 -35.58
N VAL A 527 12.27 -30.94 -34.53
CA VAL A 527 11.79 -29.56 -34.59
C VAL A 527 12.84 -28.70 -33.90
N GLU A 528 13.35 -27.73 -34.66
CA GLU A 528 14.45 -26.82 -34.34
C GLU A 528 14.07 -25.80 -33.25
N LEU A 529 15.02 -25.53 -32.35
CA LEU A 529 15.02 -24.36 -31.46
C LEU A 529 16.09 -23.40 -31.97
N SER A 530 15.65 -22.35 -32.66
CA SER A 530 16.47 -21.23 -33.12
C SER A 530 16.71 -20.22 -31.98
N GLU A 531 17.99 -20.04 -31.65
CA GLU A 531 18.73 -18.81 -31.32
C GLU A 531 18.00 -17.59 -30.67
N VAL A 532 18.48 -17.23 -29.47
CA VAL A 532 18.52 -15.84 -28.94
C VAL A 532 19.90 -15.63 -28.28
N PRO A 533 20.59 -14.49 -28.49
CA PRO A 533 22.06 -14.45 -28.50
C PRO A 533 22.70 -14.18 -27.13
N THR A 534 23.83 -14.85 -26.89
CA THR A 534 24.85 -14.52 -25.88
C THR A 534 25.67 -13.32 -26.34
N ILE A 535 25.60 -12.21 -25.60
CA ILE A 535 26.57 -11.12 -25.72
C ILE A 535 27.69 -11.39 -24.73
N ILE A 536 28.82 -11.85 -25.26
CA ILE A 536 30.14 -11.75 -24.63
C ILE A 536 30.99 -10.98 -25.62
N GLU A 537 31.46 -9.80 -25.22
CA GLU A 537 32.63 -9.17 -25.82
C GLU A 537 33.61 -8.81 -24.71
N ASN A 538 34.76 -9.47 -24.77
CA ASN A 538 35.99 -9.08 -24.11
C ASN A 538 36.55 -7.85 -24.84
N ASP A 539 37.08 -6.88 -24.10
CA ASP A 539 38.37 -6.29 -24.47
C ASP A 539 39.12 -5.72 -23.25
N ALA A 540 40.25 -6.40 -23.00
CA ALA A 540 41.57 -6.03 -22.49
C ALA A 540 41.86 -4.75 -21.65
N VAL A 541 42.95 -4.90 -20.87
CA VAL A 541 43.85 -3.90 -20.23
C VAL A 541 43.44 -3.56 -18.78
N SER A 542 44.22 -3.70 -17.71
CA SER A 542 45.67 -3.90 -17.48
C SER A 542 45.89 -4.47 -16.07
N HIS A 543 46.93 -5.29 -15.89
CA HIS A 543 47.51 -5.58 -14.57
C HIS A 543 48.06 -4.29 -13.92
N ALA A 544 47.48 -3.88 -12.80
CA ALA A 544 48.17 -3.10 -11.77
C ALA A 544 47.50 -3.33 -10.40
N SER A 545 48.34 -3.75 -9.46
CA SER A 545 48.09 -4.01 -8.04
C SER A 545 47.35 -2.91 -7.30
N ILE A 546 46.21 -3.24 -6.68
CA ILE A 546 45.75 -2.60 -5.43
C ILE A 546 45.39 -3.73 -4.45
N SER A 547 46.06 -3.66 -3.32
CA SER A 547 46.07 -4.58 -2.18
C SER A 547 44.68 -4.88 -1.62
N SER A 548 44.22 -6.12 -1.76
CA SER A 548 43.18 -6.72 -0.93
C SER A 548 43.75 -7.14 0.44
N GLN A 549 44.19 -6.16 1.23
CA GLN A 549 44.33 -6.33 2.68
C GLN A 549 43.03 -5.83 3.31
N HIS A 550 42.04 -6.72 3.42
CA HIS A 550 40.95 -6.72 4.42
C HIS A 550 39.78 -7.60 3.93
N CYS A 551 40.00 -8.90 3.76
CA CYS A 551 38.91 -9.88 3.92
C CYS A 551 39.42 -11.30 4.19
N THR A 552 40.55 -11.43 4.89
CA THR A 552 41.16 -12.70 5.30
C THR A 552 41.41 -12.78 6.81
N LEU A 553 40.60 -12.07 7.60
CA LEU A 553 40.75 -12.00 9.06
C LEU A 553 39.55 -12.47 9.88
N HIS A 554 38.50 -13.03 9.25
CA HIS A 554 37.32 -13.49 9.99
C HIS A 554 37.19 -15.00 10.17
N HIS A 555 38.02 -15.82 9.53
CA HIS A 555 38.00 -17.27 9.76
C HIS A 555 38.91 -17.68 10.94
N ASP A 556 40.05 -17.03 11.12
CA ASP A 556 41.04 -17.39 12.15
C ASP A 556 40.77 -16.79 13.54
N PHE A 557 40.00 -15.69 13.61
CA PHE A 557 39.62 -15.03 14.87
C PHE A 557 38.51 -15.78 15.63
N VAL A 558 37.55 -16.38 14.91
CA VAL A 558 36.46 -17.17 15.49
C VAL A 558 36.98 -18.51 16.01
N LEU A 559 37.97 -19.11 15.34
CA LEU A 559 38.58 -20.37 15.77
C LEU A 559 39.47 -20.24 17.01
N ARG A 560 40.11 -19.08 17.23
CA ARG A 560 40.97 -18.83 18.41
C ARG A 560 40.22 -18.37 19.66
N MET A 561 39.05 -17.73 19.52
CA MET A 561 38.27 -17.23 20.66
C MET A 561 37.70 -18.35 21.55
N PHE A 562 37.55 -19.57 21.02
CA PHE A 562 36.95 -20.70 21.76
C PHE A 562 37.95 -21.70 22.34
N GLY A 563 39.27 -21.55 22.13
CA GLY A 563 40.28 -22.28 22.90
C GLY A 563 40.14 -23.81 22.97
N PHE A 564 39.91 -24.51 21.85
CA PHE A 564 39.80 -25.98 21.85
C PHE A 564 40.97 -26.66 21.14
N ARG A 565 41.71 -27.49 21.88
CA ARG A 565 42.61 -28.51 21.34
C ARG A 565 41.77 -29.69 20.84
N ALA A 566 42.22 -30.27 19.73
CA ALA A 566 41.66 -31.46 19.11
C ALA A 566 41.60 -32.63 20.10
N THR A 567 40.38 -33.12 20.35
CA THR A 567 39.97 -34.53 20.50
C THR A 567 38.56 -34.52 21.09
N ASP A 568 37.56 -34.98 20.34
CA ASP A 568 36.45 -35.84 20.79
C ASP A 568 35.27 -35.83 19.80
N SER A 569 34.90 -37.04 19.37
CA SER A 569 34.09 -37.35 18.19
C SER A 569 32.60 -37.01 18.27
N HIS A 570 32.07 -36.61 19.43
CA HIS A 570 30.64 -36.34 19.60
C HIS A 570 30.22 -34.88 19.35
N LYS A 571 31.13 -33.90 19.49
CA LYS A 571 30.80 -32.48 19.26
C LYS A 571 30.76 -32.08 17.78
N SER A 572 31.48 -32.80 16.89
CA SER A 572 31.45 -32.50 15.44
C SER A 572 30.14 -32.93 14.77
N GLN A 573 29.40 -33.86 15.37
CA GLN A 573 28.11 -34.33 14.88
C GLN A 573 26.99 -33.32 15.18
N ASN A 574 26.97 -32.75 16.39
CA ASN A 574 26.06 -31.64 16.72
C ASN A 574 26.38 -30.38 15.90
N MET A 575 27.66 -30.10 15.64
CA MET A 575 28.09 -28.96 14.83
C MET A 575 27.72 -29.11 13.35
N ARG A 576 27.77 -30.33 12.80
CA ARG A 576 27.30 -30.66 11.44
C ARG A 576 25.79 -30.53 11.30
N ASN A 577 25.03 -31.03 12.27
CA ASN A 577 23.57 -30.92 12.26
C ASN A 577 23.12 -29.47 12.41
N GLU A 578 23.82 -28.66 13.21
CA GLU A 578 23.60 -27.21 13.32
C GLU A 578 23.90 -26.49 11.98
N LEU A 579 24.97 -26.87 11.27
CA LEU A 579 25.34 -26.29 9.98
C LEU A 579 24.35 -26.65 8.87
N ILE A 580 23.91 -27.91 8.81
CA ILE A 580 22.88 -28.38 7.88
C ILE A 580 21.54 -27.71 8.19
N THR A 581 21.18 -27.59 9.47
CA THR A 581 19.97 -26.86 9.89
C THR A 581 20.08 -25.41 9.45
N ARG A 582 21.19 -24.70 9.71
CA ARG A 582 21.36 -23.30 9.28
C ARG A 582 21.41 -23.14 7.76
N PHE A 583 21.93 -24.11 7.01
CA PHE A 583 21.94 -24.11 5.55
C PHE A 583 20.55 -24.36 4.95
N LEU A 584 19.78 -25.30 5.52
CA LEU A 584 18.39 -25.54 5.13
C LEU A 584 17.47 -24.38 5.56
N THR A 585 17.73 -23.76 6.72
CA THR A 585 17.07 -22.53 7.14
C THR A 585 17.47 -21.35 6.25
N ALA A 586 18.72 -21.27 5.77
CA ALA A 586 19.12 -20.25 4.80
C ALA A 586 18.45 -20.45 3.44
N LEU A 587 18.32 -21.70 2.98
CA LEU A 587 17.53 -22.05 1.78
C LEU A 587 16.03 -21.77 1.97
N SER A 588 15.48 -21.98 3.16
CA SER A 588 14.07 -21.63 3.47
C SER A 588 13.86 -20.13 3.67
N VAL A 589 14.88 -19.40 4.13
CA VAL A 589 14.86 -17.93 4.26
C VAL A 589 15.03 -17.27 2.89
N ASP A 590 15.81 -17.86 1.97
CA ASP A 590 15.80 -17.47 0.55
C ASP A 590 14.46 -17.81 -0.11
N TYR A 591 13.80 -18.91 0.30
CA TYR A 591 12.44 -19.25 -0.10
C TYR A 591 11.42 -18.19 0.35
N GLU A 592 11.60 -17.60 1.54
CA GLU A 592 10.76 -16.51 2.07
C GLU A 592 11.08 -15.15 1.45
N LYS A 593 12.38 -14.86 1.21
CA LYS A 593 12.83 -13.63 0.53
C LYS A 593 12.45 -13.58 -0.94
N GLN A 594 12.51 -14.71 -1.66
CA GLN A 594 12.04 -14.81 -3.05
C GLN A 594 10.52 -14.79 -3.17
N TRP A 595 9.78 -15.11 -2.09
CA TRP A 595 8.33 -14.89 -2.02
C TRP A 595 7.95 -13.42 -1.81
N TYR A 596 8.87 -12.62 -1.26
CA TYR A 596 8.68 -11.20 -0.97
C TYR A 596 9.08 -10.26 -2.13
N ILE A 597 9.91 -10.73 -3.07
CA ILE A 597 10.18 -10.07 -4.35
C ILE A 597 9.09 -10.45 -5.34
#